data_AF-A0A7R9AIW5-F1
#
_entry.id   AF-A0A7R9AIW5-F1
#
_cell.length_a   1.000
_cell.length_b   1.000
_cell.length_c   1.000
_cell.angle_alpha   90.00
_cell.angle_beta   90.00
_cell.angle_gamma   90.00
#
_symmetry.space_group_name_H-M   'P 1'
#
loop_
_entity.id
_entity.type
_entity.pdbx_description
1 polymer ?
#
loop_
_entity_poly.entity_id
_entity_poly.type
_entity_poly.pdbx_seq_one_letter_code
_entity_poly.pdbx_strand_id
1 'polypeptide(L)'
;MMAALFALTGCIPESSQAEDFREGTDYVTLSPAMSTQAPAGKVEVTELFWYGCPHCYAMEPTIEKFLSKKPENVVFQRVPATLSPRWEYHAKLFYVGKMLDPDGAKHVHTKIFEALQKQRRQINNDDAMTRFFTELGFTADQIKSALNSMEMKSMMARANEVGTQSKADSVPVLIVNGKYRTSPSMVGGEEKLLHVIEYLGDMRKFSLLDKVLTEIDQSLRVAHATAPTTERPNPAEGVQETTPLNEAERDLVIRLMRINHTGEVSAQGLYRGQAMTAKREDIREQMERSAMEENDHLHWTEKRLNELGGRKSLLNPFFYWGSFTIGAVAGQIGDKWSLGFVKETEDQVIKHLEEHINRLPAHALPDMAILQKMKEDEAHHGHVAVQ
;
A
#
# COMPACT_ATOMS: atom_id res chain seq x y z
N MET A 1 -11.48 46.30 32.91
CA MET A 1 -11.36 45.80 31.52
C MET A 1 -12.08 44.47 31.45
N MET A 2 -13.20 44.41 30.73
CA MET A 2 -14.02 43.21 30.53
C MET A 2 -13.24 42.14 29.79
N ALA A 3 -13.18 40.94 30.38
CA ALA A 3 -12.72 39.73 29.70
C ALA A 3 -13.86 39.24 28.79
N ALA A 4 -13.65 39.30 27.48
CA ALA A 4 -14.54 38.71 26.49
C ALA A 4 -14.25 37.20 26.41
N LEU A 5 -15.18 36.40 26.91
CA LEU A 5 -15.18 34.94 26.76
C LEU A 5 -15.67 34.61 25.34
N PHE A 6 -14.75 34.24 24.44
CA PHE A 6 -15.12 33.68 23.15
C PHE A 6 -15.60 32.23 23.35
N ALA A 7 -16.91 32.02 23.24
CA ALA A 7 -17.49 30.68 23.16
C ALA A 7 -17.18 30.10 21.78
N LEU A 8 -16.15 29.25 21.70
CA LEU A 8 -15.93 28.34 20.57
C LEU A 8 -16.96 27.21 20.66
N THR A 9 -18.15 27.43 20.09
CA THR A 9 -19.04 26.33 19.70
C THR A 9 -18.41 25.62 18.51
N GLY A 10 -17.50 24.69 18.79
CA GLY A 10 -17.00 23.76 17.79
C GLY A 10 -18.15 22.85 17.32
N CYS A 11 -18.44 22.85 16.02
CA CYS A 11 -19.11 21.74 15.39
C CYS A 11 -18.29 20.48 15.69
N ILE A 12 -18.82 19.59 16.52
CA ILE A 12 -18.30 18.24 16.65
C ILE A 12 -18.60 17.56 15.31
N PRO A 13 -17.60 17.18 14.50
CA PRO A 13 -17.87 16.31 13.35
C PRO A 13 -18.47 15.02 13.88
N GLU A 14 -19.60 14.59 13.33
CA GLU A 14 -20.18 13.27 13.58
C GLU A 14 -19.07 12.24 13.43
N SER A 15 -18.72 11.59 14.53
CA SER A 15 -17.85 10.42 14.51
C SER A 15 -18.55 9.36 13.66
N SER A 16 -18.06 9.16 12.44
CA SER A 16 -18.31 7.93 11.69
C SER A 16 -18.03 6.77 12.64
N GLN A 17 -19.07 6.03 13.04
CA GLN A 17 -18.86 4.78 13.76
C GLN A 17 -17.95 3.91 12.89
N ALA A 18 -16.82 3.48 13.45
CA ALA A 18 -16.04 2.43 12.82
C ALA A 18 -16.92 1.18 12.83
N GLU A 19 -17.47 0.80 11.66
CA GLU A 19 -18.14 -0.48 11.50
C GLU A 19 -17.08 -1.58 11.70
N ASP A 20 -17.13 -2.27 12.84
CA ASP A 20 -16.28 -3.43 13.12
C ASP A 20 -16.81 -4.64 12.35
N PHE A 21 -16.24 -4.90 11.18
CA PHE A 21 -16.52 -6.11 10.40
C PHE A 21 -15.83 -7.33 10.99
N ARG A 22 -16.55 -8.46 11.04
CA ARG A 22 -16.07 -9.68 11.73
C ARG A 22 -15.64 -10.77 10.74
N GLU A 23 -14.42 -11.26 10.93
CA GLU A 23 -13.95 -12.46 10.22
C GLU A 23 -14.84 -13.68 10.51
N GLY A 24 -15.05 -14.51 9.49
CA GLY A 24 -15.95 -15.66 9.52
C GLY A 24 -17.43 -15.32 9.34
N THR A 25 -17.81 -14.03 9.47
CA THR A 25 -19.19 -13.56 9.27
C THR A 25 -19.28 -12.61 8.06
N ASP A 26 -18.67 -11.43 8.15
CA ASP A 26 -18.74 -10.42 7.09
C ASP A 26 -17.70 -10.67 5.97
N TYR A 27 -16.59 -11.33 6.30
CA TYR A 27 -15.56 -11.75 5.34
C TYR A 27 -14.83 -13.01 5.82
N VAL A 28 -14.08 -13.66 4.92
CA VAL A 28 -13.21 -14.80 5.24
C VAL A 28 -11.80 -14.53 4.72
N THR A 29 -10.77 -14.85 5.50
CA THR A 29 -9.38 -14.82 5.04
C THR A 29 -9.04 -16.06 4.21
N LEU A 30 -8.46 -15.84 3.04
CA LEU A 30 -7.96 -16.88 2.14
C LEU A 30 -6.58 -17.34 2.60
N SER A 31 -6.44 -18.64 2.84
CA SER A 31 -5.19 -19.30 3.16
C SER A 31 -4.98 -20.51 2.24
N PRO A 32 -3.92 -20.53 1.40
CA PRO A 32 -2.99 -19.41 1.17
C PRO A 32 -3.67 -18.21 0.48
N ALA A 33 -3.06 -17.02 0.58
CA ALA A 33 -3.49 -15.86 -0.17
C ALA A 33 -3.22 -16.07 -1.67
N MET A 34 -4.07 -15.50 -2.51
CA MET A 34 -3.95 -15.54 -3.97
C MET A 34 -2.96 -14.49 -4.46
N SER A 35 -2.28 -14.80 -5.56
CA SER A 35 -1.47 -13.82 -6.28
C SER A 35 -2.36 -12.70 -6.85
N THR A 36 -1.93 -11.46 -6.65
CA THR A 36 -2.54 -10.24 -7.22
C THR A 36 -1.80 -9.81 -8.49
N GLN A 37 -2.50 -9.10 -9.37
CA GLN A 37 -1.96 -8.46 -10.57
C GLN A 37 -1.77 -6.95 -10.40
N ALA A 38 -2.39 -6.36 -9.37
CA ALA A 38 -2.16 -4.96 -9.03
C ALA A 38 -0.66 -4.69 -8.71
N PRO A 39 -0.11 -3.55 -9.12
CA PRO A 39 1.23 -3.11 -8.72
C PRO A 39 1.38 -3.07 -7.19
N ALA A 40 2.62 -3.18 -6.70
CA ALA A 40 2.91 -2.99 -5.29
C ALA A 40 2.34 -1.64 -4.79
N GLY A 41 1.83 -1.61 -3.56
CA GLY A 41 1.19 -0.41 -2.99
C GLY A 41 -0.26 -0.15 -3.45
N LYS A 42 -0.77 -0.88 -4.45
CA LYS A 42 -2.17 -0.78 -4.88
C LYS A 42 -3.04 -1.85 -4.26
N VAL A 43 -4.30 -1.51 -4.01
CA VAL A 43 -5.33 -2.41 -3.49
C VAL A 43 -6.03 -3.07 -4.67
N GLU A 44 -5.92 -4.40 -4.79
CA GLU A 44 -6.67 -5.16 -5.79
C GLU A 44 -8.06 -5.52 -5.26
N VAL A 45 -9.11 -5.18 -6.02
CA VAL A 45 -10.46 -5.65 -5.78
C VAL A 45 -10.91 -6.47 -6.98
N THR A 46 -11.06 -7.79 -6.78
CA THR A 46 -11.51 -8.71 -7.82
C THR A 46 -12.97 -9.09 -7.60
N GLU A 47 -13.81 -8.84 -8.61
CA GLU A 47 -15.16 -9.36 -8.68
C GLU A 47 -15.17 -10.71 -9.41
N LEU A 48 -15.54 -11.77 -8.70
CA LEU A 48 -15.86 -13.06 -9.30
C LEU A 48 -17.37 -13.11 -9.61
N PHE A 49 -17.71 -13.19 -10.89
CA PHE A 49 -19.10 -13.06 -11.35
C PHE A 49 -19.47 -14.08 -12.44
N TRP A 50 -20.75 -14.19 -12.76
CA TRP A 50 -21.22 -14.94 -13.92
C TRP A 50 -22.38 -14.21 -14.59
N TYR A 51 -22.33 -14.05 -15.93
CA TYR A 51 -23.42 -13.40 -16.68
C TYR A 51 -24.78 -14.07 -16.52
N GLY A 52 -24.82 -15.35 -16.18
CA GLY A 52 -26.07 -16.07 -15.93
C GLY A 52 -26.64 -15.88 -14.52
N CYS A 53 -25.91 -15.25 -13.59
CA CYS A 53 -26.36 -15.01 -12.23
C CYS A 53 -27.22 -13.73 -12.11
N PRO A 54 -28.47 -13.83 -11.63
CA PRO A 54 -29.32 -12.65 -11.40
C PRO A 54 -28.74 -11.69 -10.36
N HIS A 55 -28.08 -12.20 -9.31
CA HIS A 55 -27.46 -11.36 -8.27
C HIS A 55 -26.22 -10.61 -8.79
N CYS A 56 -25.44 -11.20 -9.69
CA CYS A 56 -24.37 -10.46 -10.38
C CYS A 56 -24.95 -9.30 -11.19
N TYR A 57 -26.05 -9.54 -11.90
CA TYR A 57 -26.70 -8.48 -12.68
C TYR A 57 -27.32 -7.37 -11.80
N ALA A 58 -27.91 -7.74 -10.66
CA ALA A 58 -28.42 -6.78 -9.69
C ALA A 58 -27.30 -5.95 -9.02
N MET A 59 -26.09 -6.51 -8.91
CA MET A 59 -24.92 -5.84 -8.32
C MET A 59 -24.29 -4.79 -9.24
N GLU A 60 -24.52 -4.85 -10.56
CA GLU A 60 -23.88 -3.97 -11.55
C GLU A 60 -24.03 -2.46 -11.26
N PRO A 61 -25.23 -1.92 -10.95
CA PRO A 61 -25.35 -0.50 -10.61
C PRO A 61 -24.53 -0.09 -9.39
N THR A 62 -24.40 -0.99 -8.40
CA THR A 62 -23.59 -0.75 -7.20
C THR A 62 -22.10 -0.73 -7.53
N ILE A 63 -21.64 -1.65 -8.38
CA ILE A 63 -20.26 -1.67 -8.87
C ILE A 63 -19.95 -0.46 -9.73
N GLU A 64 -20.83 -0.06 -10.65
CA GLU A 64 -20.64 1.15 -11.47
C GLU A 64 -20.54 2.41 -10.59
N LYS A 65 -21.40 2.53 -9.57
CA LYS A 65 -21.32 3.60 -8.57
C LYS A 65 -19.98 3.59 -7.84
N PHE A 66 -19.49 2.42 -7.40
CA PHE A 66 -18.17 2.29 -6.78
C PHE A 66 -17.05 2.69 -7.74
N LEU A 67 -17.03 2.16 -8.97
CA LEU A 67 -16.03 2.46 -9.99
C LEU A 67 -15.93 3.96 -10.32
N SER A 68 -17.06 4.68 -10.29
CA SER A 68 -17.08 6.13 -10.52
C SER A 68 -16.45 6.96 -9.39
N LYS A 69 -16.30 6.39 -8.19
CA LYS A 69 -15.85 7.09 -6.97
C LYS A 69 -14.63 6.48 -6.30
N LYS A 70 -14.18 5.31 -6.77
CA LYS A 70 -13.11 4.53 -6.14
C LYS A 70 -11.84 5.37 -5.98
N PRO A 71 -11.06 5.17 -4.91
CA PRO A 71 -9.73 5.75 -4.78
C PRO A 71 -8.80 5.39 -5.95
N GLU A 72 -7.80 6.24 -6.20
CA GLU A 72 -6.80 6.02 -7.27
C GLU A 72 -5.88 4.82 -6.97
N ASN A 73 -5.65 4.51 -5.70
CA ASN A 73 -4.85 3.36 -5.29
C ASN A 73 -5.57 2.01 -5.46
N VAL A 74 -6.81 1.99 -5.98
CA VAL A 74 -7.62 0.77 -6.14
C VAL A 74 -7.63 0.32 -7.59
N VAL A 75 -7.20 -0.92 -7.81
CA VAL A 75 -7.30 -1.63 -9.09
C VAL A 75 -8.47 -2.59 -9.01
N PHE A 76 -9.55 -2.27 -9.71
CA PHE A 76 -10.73 -3.13 -9.79
C PHE A 76 -10.67 -4.00 -11.04
N GLN A 77 -10.94 -5.30 -10.89
CA GLN A 77 -10.99 -6.22 -12.02
C GLN A 77 -12.15 -7.20 -11.90
N ARG A 78 -12.77 -7.49 -13.04
CA ARG A 78 -13.78 -8.53 -13.16
C ARG A 78 -13.17 -9.81 -13.68
N VAL A 79 -13.50 -10.92 -13.04
CA VAL A 79 -13.10 -12.27 -13.42
C VAL A 79 -14.37 -13.13 -13.52
N PRO A 80 -14.67 -13.68 -14.70
CA PRO A 80 -15.81 -14.58 -14.85
C PRO A 80 -15.50 -15.93 -14.18
N ALA A 81 -16.44 -16.44 -13.39
CA ALA A 81 -16.35 -17.77 -12.82
C ALA A 81 -16.52 -18.85 -13.90
N THR A 82 -15.79 -19.96 -13.76
CA THR A 82 -15.73 -21.06 -14.72
C THR A 82 -16.16 -22.41 -14.10
N LEU A 83 -17.12 -22.38 -13.17
CA LEU A 83 -17.53 -23.55 -12.35
C LEU A 83 -18.23 -24.68 -13.12
N SER A 84 -18.62 -24.45 -14.38
CA SER A 84 -19.24 -25.46 -15.25
C SER A 84 -18.98 -25.14 -16.73
N PRO A 85 -19.18 -26.08 -17.67
CA PRO A 85 -18.99 -25.82 -19.10
C PRO A 85 -19.81 -24.64 -19.63
N ARG A 86 -21.04 -24.45 -19.10
CA ARG A 86 -21.87 -23.28 -19.45
C ARG A 86 -21.26 -21.97 -18.97
N TRP A 87 -20.67 -21.97 -17.78
CA TRP A 87 -20.04 -20.78 -17.20
C TRP A 87 -18.75 -20.44 -17.93
N GLU A 88 -17.96 -21.46 -18.30
CA GLU A 88 -16.78 -21.31 -19.14
C GLU A 88 -17.11 -20.63 -20.48
N TYR A 89 -18.26 -20.97 -21.07
CA TYR A 89 -18.70 -20.32 -22.30
C TYR A 89 -19.00 -18.82 -22.10
N HIS A 90 -19.65 -18.46 -20.99
CA HIS A 90 -19.89 -17.06 -20.64
C HIS A 90 -18.59 -16.33 -20.22
N ALA A 91 -17.58 -17.04 -19.72
CA ALA A 91 -16.25 -16.49 -19.47
C ALA A 91 -15.55 -16.10 -20.79
N LYS A 92 -15.63 -16.95 -21.81
CA LYS A 92 -15.17 -16.60 -23.16
C LYS A 92 -15.90 -15.37 -23.69
N LEU A 93 -17.22 -15.31 -23.50
CA LEU A 93 -18.04 -14.15 -23.89
C LEU A 93 -17.56 -12.85 -23.22
N PHE A 94 -17.21 -12.89 -21.93
CA PHE A 94 -16.63 -11.76 -21.21
C PHE A 94 -15.31 -11.32 -21.82
N TYR A 95 -14.36 -12.25 -21.98
CA TYR A 95 -13.02 -11.90 -22.44
C TYR A 95 -12.95 -11.47 -23.90
N VAL A 96 -13.78 -12.04 -24.79
CA VAL A 96 -13.95 -11.52 -26.15
C VAL A 96 -14.46 -10.08 -26.08
N GLY A 97 -15.50 -9.81 -25.28
CA GLY A 97 -16.00 -8.46 -25.11
C GLY A 97 -14.95 -7.48 -24.60
N LYS A 98 -14.16 -7.88 -23.60
CA LYS A 98 -13.07 -7.08 -23.03
C LYS A 98 -11.97 -6.75 -24.05
N MET A 99 -11.64 -7.69 -24.95
CA MET A 99 -10.63 -7.45 -26.00
C MET A 99 -11.17 -6.57 -27.15
N LEU A 100 -12.46 -6.70 -27.47
CA LEU A 100 -13.08 -5.97 -28.57
C LEU A 100 -13.53 -4.55 -28.19
N ASP A 101 -13.81 -4.31 -26.90
CA ASP A 101 -14.28 -3.04 -26.35
C ASP A 101 -13.44 -2.65 -25.11
N PRO A 102 -12.11 -2.47 -25.26
CA PRO A 102 -11.22 -2.25 -24.13
C PRO A 102 -11.44 -0.92 -23.41
N ASP A 103 -11.98 0.08 -24.11
CA ASP A 103 -12.36 1.39 -23.56
C ASP A 103 -13.81 1.42 -23.05
N GLY A 104 -14.58 0.37 -23.31
CA GLY A 104 -15.99 0.25 -22.91
C GLY A 104 -16.94 1.15 -23.70
N ALA A 105 -16.50 1.77 -24.80
CA ALA A 105 -17.29 2.75 -25.55
C ALA A 105 -18.59 2.15 -26.14
N LYS A 106 -18.61 0.84 -26.41
CA LYS A 106 -19.80 0.15 -26.92
C LYS A 106 -20.67 -0.47 -25.82
N HIS A 107 -20.30 -0.32 -24.55
CA HIS A 107 -20.98 -0.90 -23.39
C HIS A 107 -21.21 -2.41 -23.54
N VAL A 108 -20.22 -3.13 -24.08
CA VAL A 108 -20.37 -4.56 -24.40
C VAL A 108 -20.73 -5.39 -23.17
N HIS A 109 -20.14 -5.10 -22.01
CA HIS A 109 -20.41 -5.81 -20.77
C HIS A 109 -21.90 -5.75 -20.37
N THR A 110 -22.46 -4.53 -20.32
CA THR A 110 -23.87 -4.30 -20.02
C THR A 110 -24.78 -4.99 -21.03
N LYS A 111 -24.47 -4.87 -22.33
CA LYS A 111 -25.27 -5.51 -23.39
C LYS A 111 -25.26 -7.03 -23.31
N ILE A 112 -24.15 -7.64 -22.89
CA ILE A 112 -24.10 -9.09 -22.63
C ILE A 112 -25.03 -9.44 -21.48
N PHE A 113 -24.95 -8.75 -20.34
CA PHE A 113 -25.86 -8.99 -19.22
C PHE A 113 -27.33 -8.88 -19.64
N GLU A 114 -27.71 -7.83 -20.37
CA GLU A 114 -29.08 -7.64 -20.84
C GLU A 114 -29.54 -8.76 -21.79
N ALA A 115 -28.67 -9.18 -22.71
CA ALA A 115 -28.94 -10.29 -23.62
C ALA A 115 -29.26 -11.59 -22.87
N LEU A 116 -28.51 -11.91 -21.80
CA LEU A 116 -28.70 -13.15 -21.06
C LEU A 116 -29.79 -13.06 -19.97
N GLN A 117 -29.85 -11.97 -19.23
CA GLN A 117 -30.76 -11.81 -18.08
C GLN A 117 -32.14 -11.32 -18.47
N LYS A 118 -32.23 -10.32 -19.36
CA LYS A 118 -33.51 -9.75 -19.79
C LYS A 118 -34.07 -10.46 -21.02
N GLN A 119 -33.25 -10.60 -22.07
CA GLN A 119 -33.69 -11.15 -23.35
C GLN A 119 -33.64 -12.68 -23.40
N ARG A 120 -33.06 -13.33 -22.38
CA ARG A 120 -32.94 -14.80 -22.25
C ARG A 120 -32.30 -15.47 -23.47
N ARG A 121 -31.38 -14.77 -24.15
CA ARG A 121 -30.66 -15.30 -25.32
C ARG A 121 -29.78 -16.48 -24.90
N GLN A 122 -29.74 -17.50 -25.75
CA GLN A 122 -28.86 -18.67 -25.58
C GLN A 122 -27.54 -18.41 -26.32
N ILE A 123 -26.54 -17.90 -25.60
CA ILE A 123 -25.19 -17.63 -26.13
C ILE A 123 -24.25 -18.67 -25.53
N ASN A 124 -24.29 -19.90 -26.07
CA ASN A 124 -23.61 -21.08 -25.51
C ASN A 124 -22.72 -21.82 -26.53
N ASN A 125 -22.49 -21.23 -27.71
CA ASN A 125 -21.63 -21.75 -28.77
C ASN A 125 -21.09 -20.62 -29.66
N ASP A 126 -20.03 -20.91 -30.42
CA ASP A 126 -19.22 -19.90 -31.13
C ASP A 126 -20.03 -19.17 -32.20
N ASP A 127 -20.98 -19.84 -32.84
CA ASP A 127 -21.89 -19.21 -33.80
C ASP A 127 -22.81 -18.19 -33.12
N ALA A 128 -23.35 -18.53 -31.94
CA ALA A 128 -24.21 -17.62 -31.19
C ALA A 128 -23.42 -16.41 -30.65
N MET A 129 -22.19 -16.63 -30.17
CA MET A 129 -21.28 -15.55 -29.77
C MET A 129 -20.93 -14.64 -30.95
N THR A 130 -20.61 -15.24 -32.10
CA THR A 130 -20.23 -14.50 -33.31
C THR A 130 -21.38 -13.66 -33.82
N ARG A 131 -22.61 -14.21 -33.85
CA ARG A 131 -23.81 -13.44 -34.19
C ARG A 131 -24.02 -12.27 -33.25
N PHE A 132 -23.93 -12.50 -31.93
CA PHE A 132 -24.09 -11.45 -30.92
C PHE A 132 -23.09 -10.30 -31.13
N PHE A 133 -21.80 -10.57 -31.28
CA PHE A 133 -20.81 -9.51 -31.48
C PHE A 133 -20.91 -8.85 -32.85
N THR A 134 -21.32 -9.58 -33.89
CA THR A 134 -21.59 -8.99 -35.21
C THR A 134 -22.75 -8.00 -35.16
N GLU A 135 -23.82 -8.27 -34.38
CA GLU A 135 -24.91 -7.33 -34.13
C GLU A 135 -24.43 -6.04 -33.44
N LEU A 136 -23.32 -6.10 -32.69
CA LEU A 136 -22.66 -4.94 -32.07
C LEU A 136 -21.65 -4.24 -32.99
N GLY A 137 -21.54 -4.69 -34.24
CA GLY A 137 -20.69 -4.11 -35.28
C GLY A 137 -19.22 -4.54 -35.21
N PHE A 138 -18.92 -5.72 -34.68
CA PHE A 138 -17.59 -6.34 -34.78
C PHE A 138 -17.54 -7.34 -35.94
N THR A 139 -16.38 -7.54 -36.54
CA THR A 139 -16.24 -8.51 -37.65
C THR A 139 -16.03 -9.94 -37.12
N ALA A 140 -16.44 -10.94 -37.90
CA ALA A 140 -16.18 -12.35 -37.59
C ALA A 140 -14.67 -12.62 -37.37
N ASP A 141 -13.80 -11.95 -38.14
CA ASP A 141 -12.35 -12.10 -38.00
C ASP A 141 -11.82 -11.53 -36.69
N GLN A 142 -12.35 -10.38 -36.22
CA GLN A 142 -11.99 -9.82 -34.91
C GLN A 142 -12.36 -10.80 -33.78
N ILE A 143 -13.58 -11.36 -33.83
CA ILE A 143 -14.10 -12.30 -32.84
C ILE A 143 -13.28 -13.58 -32.83
N LYS A 144 -13.02 -14.16 -34.02
CA LYS A 144 -12.21 -15.36 -34.19
C LYS A 144 -10.77 -15.14 -33.73
N SER A 145 -10.18 -13.99 -34.02
CA SER A 145 -8.82 -13.64 -33.58
C SER A 145 -8.75 -13.54 -32.06
N ALA A 146 -9.72 -12.86 -31.44
CA ALA A 146 -9.82 -12.78 -29.99
C ALA A 146 -9.96 -14.16 -29.33
N LEU A 147 -10.85 -15.02 -29.83
CA LEU A 147 -11.07 -16.38 -29.29
C LEU A 147 -9.82 -17.26 -29.35
N ASN A 148 -9.01 -17.14 -30.41
CA ASN A 148 -7.85 -18.01 -30.63
C ASN A 148 -6.52 -17.41 -30.12
N SER A 149 -6.56 -16.20 -29.56
CA SER A 149 -5.39 -15.44 -29.11
C SER A 149 -4.67 -16.10 -27.91
N MET A 150 -3.40 -15.72 -27.71
CA MET A 150 -2.65 -16.15 -26.53
C MET A 150 -3.19 -15.47 -25.26
N GLU A 151 -3.62 -14.23 -25.41
CA GLU A 151 -4.26 -13.40 -24.39
C GLU A 151 -5.53 -14.08 -23.85
N MET A 152 -6.39 -14.62 -24.73
CA MET A 152 -7.56 -15.40 -24.32
C MET A 152 -7.17 -16.63 -23.48
N LYS A 153 -6.17 -17.39 -23.92
CA LYS A 153 -5.70 -18.59 -23.20
C LYS A 153 -5.17 -18.22 -21.80
N SER A 154 -4.39 -17.15 -21.71
CA SER A 154 -3.86 -16.63 -20.44
C SER A 154 -4.98 -16.17 -19.50
N MET A 155 -5.93 -15.38 -20.02
CA MET A 155 -7.07 -14.88 -19.25
C MET A 155 -7.97 -16.02 -18.74
N MET A 156 -8.24 -17.03 -19.56
CA MET A 156 -9.03 -18.20 -19.15
C MET A 156 -8.28 -19.05 -18.10
N ALA A 157 -6.97 -19.25 -18.25
CA ALA A 157 -6.17 -19.95 -17.23
C ALA A 157 -6.21 -19.20 -15.89
N ARG A 158 -6.08 -17.87 -15.93
CA ARG A 158 -6.21 -17.02 -14.75
C ARG A 158 -7.62 -17.09 -14.13
N ALA A 159 -8.67 -17.06 -14.94
CA ALA A 159 -10.04 -17.18 -14.44
C ALA A 159 -10.27 -18.49 -13.67
N ASN A 160 -9.74 -19.60 -14.20
CA ASN A 160 -9.79 -20.91 -13.54
C ASN A 160 -9.01 -20.90 -12.21
N GLU A 161 -7.84 -20.27 -12.20
CA GLU A 161 -7.03 -20.11 -10.99
C GLU A 161 -7.78 -19.30 -9.91
N VAL A 162 -8.30 -18.12 -10.25
CA VAL A 162 -9.09 -17.28 -9.32
C VAL A 162 -10.32 -18.03 -8.83
N GLY A 163 -11.06 -18.68 -9.72
CA GLY A 163 -12.23 -19.48 -9.36
C GLY A 163 -11.90 -20.55 -8.33
N THR A 164 -10.78 -21.27 -8.53
CA THR A 164 -10.33 -22.33 -7.62
C THR A 164 -9.81 -21.78 -6.30
N GLN A 165 -8.87 -20.83 -6.34
CA GLN A 165 -8.18 -20.34 -5.16
C GLN A 165 -9.06 -19.42 -4.29
N SER A 166 -10.09 -18.79 -4.86
CA SER A 166 -11.08 -18.01 -4.09
C SER A 166 -11.92 -18.89 -3.16
N LYS A 167 -11.91 -20.22 -3.37
CA LYS A 167 -12.76 -21.19 -2.66
C LYS A 167 -14.26 -20.86 -2.72
N ALA A 168 -14.67 -20.01 -3.67
CA ALA A 168 -16.04 -19.55 -3.81
C ALA A 168 -16.90 -20.65 -4.42
N ASP A 169 -18.03 -20.93 -3.79
CA ASP A 169 -19.05 -21.89 -4.27
C ASP A 169 -20.21 -21.20 -4.99
N SER A 170 -20.23 -19.86 -4.97
CA SER A 170 -21.30 -19.01 -5.46
C SER A 170 -20.75 -17.66 -5.94
N VAL A 171 -21.60 -16.91 -6.65
CA VAL A 171 -21.31 -15.56 -7.16
C VAL A 171 -22.54 -14.66 -6.96
N PRO A 172 -22.38 -13.33 -6.84
CA PRO A 172 -21.12 -12.58 -6.88
C PRO A 172 -20.32 -12.68 -5.59
N VAL A 173 -19.00 -12.66 -5.75
CA VAL A 173 -18.03 -12.62 -4.65
C VAL A 173 -17.00 -11.52 -4.95
N LEU A 174 -16.64 -10.75 -3.93
CA LEU A 174 -15.53 -9.81 -4.01
C LEU A 174 -14.34 -10.34 -3.22
N ILE A 175 -13.16 -10.18 -3.80
CA ILE A 175 -11.88 -10.56 -3.21
C ILE A 175 -11.02 -9.30 -3.10
N VAL A 176 -10.48 -9.03 -1.92
CA VAL A 176 -9.60 -7.89 -1.66
C VAL A 176 -8.16 -8.36 -1.41
N ASN A 177 -7.20 -7.82 -2.17
CA ASN A 177 -5.77 -8.13 -2.12
C ASN A 177 -5.42 -9.61 -2.20
N GLY A 178 -6.24 -10.42 -2.88
CA GLY A 178 -6.10 -11.88 -2.91
C GLY A 178 -6.20 -12.54 -1.53
N LYS A 179 -6.48 -11.79 -0.47
CA LYS A 179 -6.37 -12.19 0.94
C LYS A 179 -7.72 -12.34 1.60
N TYR A 180 -8.69 -11.49 1.27
CA TYR A 180 -9.99 -11.50 1.90
C TYR A 180 -11.08 -11.75 0.87
N ARG A 181 -12.11 -12.49 1.26
CA ARG A 181 -13.29 -12.78 0.44
C ARG A 181 -14.56 -12.39 1.17
N THR A 182 -15.48 -11.72 0.47
CA THR A 182 -16.80 -11.36 0.96
C THR A 182 -17.84 -11.44 -0.16
N SER A 183 -19.13 -11.37 0.17
CA SER A 183 -20.24 -11.41 -0.79
C SER A 183 -21.46 -10.66 -0.24
N PRO A 184 -22.43 -10.26 -1.09
CA PRO A 184 -23.67 -9.66 -0.61
C PRO A 184 -24.42 -10.55 0.41
N SER A 185 -24.36 -11.87 0.21
CA SER A 185 -25.02 -12.85 1.08
C SER A 185 -24.39 -12.95 2.47
N MET A 186 -23.09 -12.66 2.61
CA MET A 186 -22.41 -12.65 3.91
C MET A 186 -22.78 -11.42 4.74
N VAL A 187 -22.92 -10.28 4.09
CA VAL A 187 -22.98 -8.98 4.76
C VAL A 187 -24.40 -8.41 4.86
N GLY A 188 -25.33 -8.94 4.06
CA GLY A 188 -26.75 -8.57 4.08
C GLY A 188 -27.16 -7.53 3.04
N GLY A 189 -26.43 -7.36 1.94
CA GLY A 189 -26.79 -6.47 0.83
C GLY A 189 -25.60 -5.88 0.06
N GLU A 190 -25.86 -5.28 -1.11
CA GLU A 190 -24.78 -4.73 -1.95
C GLU A 190 -24.16 -3.44 -1.38
N GLU A 191 -24.92 -2.61 -0.65
CA GLU A 191 -24.36 -1.38 -0.07
C GLU A 191 -23.37 -1.68 1.06
N LYS A 192 -23.73 -2.54 2.02
CA LYS A 192 -22.83 -2.93 3.11
C LYS A 192 -21.60 -3.68 2.59
N LEU A 193 -21.72 -4.40 1.47
CA LEU A 193 -20.58 -5.02 0.79
C LEU A 193 -19.50 -4.00 0.39
N LEU A 194 -19.89 -2.80 -0.07
CA LEU A 194 -18.94 -1.76 -0.41
C LEU A 194 -18.16 -1.27 0.81
N HIS A 195 -18.81 -1.09 1.96
CA HIS A 195 -18.12 -0.70 3.20
C HIS A 195 -17.14 -1.77 3.67
N VAL A 196 -17.50 -3.05 3.51
CA VAL A 196 -16.62 -4.17 3.89
C VAL A 196 -15.37 -4.19 3.02
N ILE A 197 -15.49 -4.06 1.70
CA ILE A 197 -14.28 -4.01 0.86
C ILE A 197 -13.44 -2.77 1.15
N GLU A 198 -14.05 -1.63 1.45
CA GLU A 198 -13.35 -0.40 1.84
C GLU A 198 -12.55 -0.58 3.12
N TYR A 199 -13.14 -1.25 4.11
CA TYR A 199 -12.45 -1.64 5.34
C TYR A 199 -11.30 -2.62 5.07
N LEU A 200 -11.55 -3.68 4.31
CA LEU A 200 -10.54 -4.74 4.04
C LEU A 200 -9.38 -4.26 3.18
N GLY A 201 -9.63 -3.27 2.32
CA GLY A 201 -8.63 -2.66 1.46
C GLY A 201 -7.93 -1.46 2.08
N ASP A 202 -8.25 -1.10 3.33
CA ASP A 202 -7.85 0.16 3.97
C ASP A 202 -8.02 1.37 3.02
N MET A 203 -9.15 1.43 2.32
CA MET A 203 -9.44 2.41 1.27
C MET A 203 -9.84 3.78 1.82
N ARG A 204 -9.51 4.06 3.09
CA ARG A 204 -9.90 5.31 3.76
C ARG A 204 -9.25 6.50 3.04
N LYS A 205 -10.10 7.40 2.54
CA LYS A 205 -9.64 8.70 2.00
C LYS A 205 -9.31 9.61 3.19
N PHE A 206 -8.05 9.62 3.60
CA PHE A 206 -7.57 10.55 4.63
C PHE A 206 -7.76 12.00 4.16
N SER A 207 -8.52 12.78 4.93
CA SER A 207 -8.62 14.22 4.74
C SER A 207 -7.26 14.89 4.99
N LEU A 208 -7.11 16.17 4.61
CA LEU A 208 -5.91 16.93 4.94
C LEU A 208 -5.66 16.97 6.46
N LEU A 209 -6.73 17.03 7.26
CA LEU A 209 -6.62 17.00 8.71
C LEU A 209 -6.14 15.63 9.21
N ASP A 210 -6.63 14.53 8.63
CA ASP A 210 -6.15 13.19 8.98
C ASP A 210 -4.66 13.03 8.65
N LYS A 211 -4.23 13.50 7.47
CA LYS A 211 -2.81 13.48 7.09
C LYS A 211 -1.95 14.28 8.06
N VAL A 212 -2.40 15.48 8.45
CA VAL A 212 -1.70 16.30 9.46
C VAL A 212 -1.66 15.60 10.81
N LEU A 213 -2.76 14.98 11.25
CA LEU A 213 -2.80 14.23 12.51
C LEU A 213 -1.90 12.99 12.46
N THR A 214 -1.84 12.28 11.34
CA THR A 214 -0.93 11.16 11.12
C THR A 214 0.53 11.60 11.19
N GLU A 215 0.88 12.73 10.57
CA GLU A 215 2.25 13.27 10.68
C GLU A 215 2.58 13.74 12.10
N ILE A 216 1.61 14.31 12.83
CA ILE A 216 1.79 14.67 14.24
C ILE A 216 2.03 13.41 15.07
N ASP A 217 1.19 12.37 14.93
CA ASP A 217 1.36 11.09 15.63
C ASP A 217 2.73 10.46 15.33
N GLN A 218 3.14 10.43 14.05
CA GLN A 218 4.46 9.94 13.69
C GLN A 218 5.57 10.76 14.36
N SER A 219 5.49 12.09 14.29
CA SER A 219 6.53 12.96 14.86
C SER A 219 6.69 12.72 16.37
N LEU A 220 5.59 12.43 17.07
CA LEU A 220 5.62 12.07 18.49
C LEU A 220 6.26 10.70 18.71
N ARG A 221 5.97 9.73 17.85
CA ARG A 221 6.59 8.39 17.92
C ARG A 221 8.10 8.44 17.70
N VAL A 222 8.56 9.20 16.72
CA VAL A 222 9.98 9.34 16.38
C VAL A 222 10.73 10.19 17.41
N ALA A 223 10.13 11.30 17.87
CA ALA A 223 10.82 12.22 18.75
C ALA A 223 10.79 11.79 20.22
N HIS A 224 9.69 11.19 20.69
CA HIS A 224 9.44 10.93 22.10
C HIS A 224 9.20 9.46 22.44
N ALA A 225 8.49 8.71 21.60
CA ALA A 225 8.23 7.29 21.85
C ALA A 225 9.26 6.40 21.13
N THR A 226 8.94 5.11 20.98
CA THR A 226 9.72 4.16 20.20
C THR A 226 9.13 4.07 18.80
N ALA A 227 9.98 4.20 17.78
CA ALA A 227 9.59 4.07 16.39
C ALA A 227 9.19 2.62 16.03
N PRO A 228 8.24 2.42 15.10
CA PRO A 228 7.86 1.08 14.63
C PRO A 228 8.99 0.45 13.80
N THR A 229 9.40 -0.77 14.12
CA THR A 229 10.50 -1.49 13.44
C THR A 229 10.01 -2.33 12.27
N THR A 230 10.89 -2.64 11.30
CA THR A 230 10.67 -3.64 10.26
C THR A 230 10.95 -5.09 10.72
N GLU A 231 11.20 -5.28 12.02
CA GLU A 231 11.59 -6.55 12.66
C GLU A 231 12.97 -7.08 12.26
N ARG A 232 13.81 -6.24 11.65
CA ARG A 232 15.21 -6.58 11.35
C ARG A 232 16.00 -6.83 12.64
N PRO A 233 16.89 -7.85 12.66
CA PRO A 233 17.69 -8.15 13.84
C PRO A 233 18.60 -6.98 14.19
N ASN A 234 18.80 -6.75 15.49
CA ASN A 234 19.71 -5.70 15.95
C ASN A 234 21.17 -6.15 15.71
N PRO A 235 22.00 -5.38 15.00
CA PRO A 235 23.38 -5.77 14.69
C PRO A 235 24.28 -5.94 15.92
N ALA A 236 23.92 -5.35 17.06
CA ALA A 236 24.62 -5.53 18.33
C ALA A 236 24.12 -6.72 19.17
N GLU A 237 23.10 -7.46 18.71
CA GLU A 237 22.56 -8.57 19.47
C GLU A 237 23.60 -9.69 19.65
N GLY A 238 23.84 -10.09 20.89
CA GLY A 238 24.87 -11.09 21.23
C GLY A 238 26.32 -10.60 21.12
N VAL A 239 26.54 -9.33 20.75
CA VAL A 239 27.87 -8.70 20.74
C VAL A 239 28.12 -8.09 22.12
N GLN A 240 29.30 -8.35 22.69
CA GLN A 240 29.73 -7.77 23.97
C GLN A 240 31.03 -7.01 23.80
N GLU A 241 31.25 -6.01 24.65
CA GLU A 241 32.53 -5.36 24.77
C GLU A 241 33.60 -6.37 25.23
N THR A 242 34.80 -6.31 24.66
CA THR A 242 35.92 -7.17 25.10
C THR A 242 36.40 -6.80 26.50
N THR A 243 36.24 -5.53 26.89
CA THR A 243 36.46 -5.02 28.23
C THR A 243 35.39 -3.99 28.58
N PRO A 244 34.92 -3.90 29.84
CA PRO A 244 33.93 -2.90 30.22
C PRO A 244 34.40 -1.47 29.92
N LEU A 245 33.50 -0.63 29.39
CA LEU A 245 33.79 0.79 29.16
C LEU A 245 34.02 1.51 30.49
N ASN A 246 35.07 2.33 30.54
CA ASN A 246 35.24 3.28 31.65
C ASN A 246 34.22 4.45 31.53
N GLU A 247 34.13 5.29 32.56
CA GLU A 247 33.14 6.38 32.62
C GLU A 247 33.30 7.38 31.46
N ALA A 248 34.54 7.78 31.13
CA ALA A 248 34.80 8.73 30.05
C ALA A 248 34.48 8.15 28.67
N GLU A 249 34.77 6.86 28.46
CA GLU A 249 34.43 6.12 27.24
C GLU A 249 32.91 5.97 27.10
N ARG A 250 32.22 5.58 28.16
CA ARG A 250 30.75 5.48 28.18
C ARG A 250 30.10 6.82 27.84
N ASP A 251 30.58 7.91 28.43
CA ASP A 251 30.10 9.26 28.13
C ASP A 251 30.35 9.67 26.67
N LEU A 252 31.50 9.30 26.12
CA LEU A 252 31.79 9.53 24.70
C LEU A 252 30.82 8.77 23.81
N VAL A 253 30.63 7.48 24.05
CA VAL A 253 29.71 6.63 23.28
C VAL A 253 28.28 7.15 23.36
N ILE A 254 27.80 7.53 24.55
CA ILE A 254 26.47 8.14 24.72
C ILE A 254 26.32 9.41 23.88
N ARG A 255 27.35 10.27 23.83
CA ARG A 255 27.30 11.50 23.02
C ARG A 255 27.23 11.19 21.53
N LEU A 256 28.07 10.28 21.03
CA LEU A 256 28.08 9.90 19.62
C LEU A 256 26.75 9.25 19.22
N MET A 257 26.26 8.31 20.03
CA MET A 257 25.02 7.59 19.74
C MET A 257 23.79 8.51 19.78
N ARG A 258 23.79 9.52 20.66
CA ARG A 258 22.73 10.55 20.68
C ARG A 258 22.74 11.40 19.41
N ILE A 259 23.92 11.73 18.88
CA ILE A 259 24.04 12.50 17.65
C ILE A 259 23.52 11.67 16.47
N ASN A 260 23.94 10.41 16.34
CA ASN A 260 23.45 9.51 15.29
C ASN A 260 21.93 9.34 15.36
N HIS A 261 21.38 9.04 16.55
CA HIS A 261 19.92 8.98 16.75
C HIS A 261 19.22 10.28 16.31
N THR A 262 19.82 11.44 16.56
CA THR A 262 19.22 12.74 16.15
C THR A 262 19.31 12.92 14.62
N GLY A 263 20.36 12.37 14.00
CA GLY A 263 20.48 12.22 12.54
C GLY A 263 19.31 11.42 11.98
N GLU A 264 19.02 10.25 12.56
CA GLU A 264 17.88 9.41 12.11
C GLU A 264 16.52 10.10 12.27
N VAL A 265 16.32 10.84 13.38
CA VAL A 265 15.11 11.68 13.54
C VAL A 265 15.00 12.73 12.44
N SER A 266 16.13 13.27 11.98
CA SER A 266 16.19 14.24 10.89
C SER A 266 15.90 13.59 9.53
N ALA A 267 16.48 12.41 9.28
CA ALA A 267 16.22 11.61 8.07
C ALA A 267 14.74 11.24 7.94
N GLN A 268 14.11 10.80 9.03
CA GLN A 268 12.65 10.57 9.09
C GLN A 268 11.85 11.78 8.65
N GLY A 269 12.14 12.95 9.24
CA GLY A 269 11.48 14.20 8.89
C GLY A 269 11.66 14.50 7.40
N LEU A 270 12.91 14.45 6.92
CA LEU A 270 13.26 14.76 5.54
C LEU A 270 12.52 13.88 4.53
N TYR A 271 12.60 12.55 4.68
CA TYR A 271 11.98 11.60 3.76
C TYR A 271 10.46 11.74 3.73
N ARG A 272 9.82 11.88 4.90
CA ARG A 272 8.36 12.08 4.96
C ARG A 272 7.93 13.41 4.35
N GLY A 273 8.71 14.47 4.54
CA GLY A 273 8.47 15.76 3.88
C GLY A 273 8.54 15.64 2.35
N GLN A 274 9.57 14.96 1.83
CA GLN A 274 9.73 14.70 0.40
C GLN A 274 8.59 13.84 -0.15
N ALA A 275 8.24 12.74 0.55
CA ALA A 275 7.12 11.86 0.18
C ALA A 275 5.80 12.63 0.08
N MET A 276 5.51 13.51 1.03
CA MET A 276 4.28 14.30 1.06
C MET A 276 4.10 15.20 -0.18
N THR A 277 5.20 15.66 -0.76
CA THR A 277 5.20 16.65 -1.85
C THR A 277 5.72 16.12 -3.20
N ALA A 278 6.11 14.84 -3.24
CA ALA A 278 6.58 14.18 -4.45
C ALA A 278 5.50 14.17 -5.54
N LYS A 279 5.91 14.45 -6.78
CA LYS A 279 4.99 14.50 -7.93
C LYS A 279 4.79 13.12 -8.57
N ARG A 280 5.83 12.28 -8.51
CA ARG A 280 5.79 10.91 -9.00
C ARG A 280 5.53 9.91 -7.88
N GLU A 281 4.65 8.96 -8.18
CA GLU A 281 4.24 7.91 -7.26
C GLU A 281 5.41 7.01 -6.83
N ASP A 282 6.28 6.63 -7.77
CA ASP A 282 7.42 5.75 -7.50
C ASP A 282 8.46 6.39 -6.56
N ILE A 283 8.64 7.71 -6.68
CA ILE A 283 9.51 8.47 -5.77
C ILE A 283 8.88 8.61 -4.40
N ARG A 284 7.56 8.82 -4.32
CA ARG A 284 6.86 8.83 -3.04
C ARG A 284 7.03 7.49 -2.31
N GLU A 285 6.78 6.38 -3.00
CA GLU A 285 6.96 5.03 -2.46
C GLU A 285 8.40 4.75 -2.02
N GLN A 286 9.39 5.24 -2.78
CA GLN A 286 10.79 5.15 -2.41
C GLN A 286 11.09 5.90 -1.12
N MET A 287 10.65 7.16 -0.99
CA MET A 287 10.86 7.96 0.23
C MET A 287 10.16 7.35 1.45
N GLU A 288 8.94 6.84 1.28
CA GLU A 288 8.20 6.16 2.35
C GLU A 288 8.94 4.89 2.79
N ARG A 289 9.53 4.14 1.86
CA ARG A 289 10.33 2.96 2.17
C ARG A 289 11.62 3.30 2.92
N SER A 290 12.38 4.29 2.46
CA SER A 290 13.57 4.75 3.19
C SER A 290 13.20 5.20 4.61
N ALA A 291 12.12 5.97 4.77
CA ALA A 291 11.62 6.33 6.10
C ALA A 291 11.22 5.11 6.95
N MET A 292 10.74 4.02 6.36
CA MET A 292 10.46 2.79 7.11
C MET A 292 11.74 2.11 7.59
N GLU A 293 12.74 1.99 6.71
CA GLU A 293 14.04 1.36 6.99
C GLU A 293 14.81 2.12 8.09
N GLU A 294 14.77 3.46 8.09
CA GLU A 294 15.40 4.28 9.14
C GLU A 294 14.80 4.09 10.54
N ASN A 295 13.59 3.55 10.67
CA ASN A 295 13.04 3.28 12.00
C ASN A 295 13.83 2.19 12.74
N ASP A 296 14.48 1.28 12.01
CA ASP A 296 15.33 0.27 12.64
C ASP A 296 16.59 0.91 13.23
N HIS A 297 17.17 1.88 12.53
CA HIS A 297 18.33 2.63 13.02
C HIS A 297 17.97 3.44 14.28
N LEU A 298 16.81 4.09 14.28
CA LEU A 298 16.25 4.73 15.49
C LEU A 298 16.15 3.74 16.65
N HIS A 299 15.62 2.55 16.39
CA HIS A 299 15.44 1.54 17.42
C HIS A 299 16.79 1.02 17.96
N TRP A 300 17.77 0.76 17.09
CA TRP A 300 19.09 0.27 17.49
C TRP A 300 19.84 1.33 18.32
N THR A 301 19.83 2.57 17.87
CA THR A 301 20.50 3.68 18.56
C THR A 301 19.80 4.03 19.88
N GLU A 302 18.45 3.99 19.94
CA GLU A 302 17.68 4.16 21.17
C GLU A 302 17.98 3.06 22.19
N LYS A 303 17.92 1.79 21.76
CA LYS A 303 18.20 0.66 22.64
C LYS A 303 19.60 0.77 23.23
N ARG A 304 20.60 1.10 22.41
CA ARG A 304 21.98 1.27 22.88
C ARG A 304 22.14 2.46 23.83
N LEU A 305 21.48 3.59 23.56
CA LEU A 305 21.45 4.72 24.49
C LEU A 305 20.88 4.31 25.86
N ASN A 306 19.81 3.52 25.88
CA ASN A 306 19.21 3.05 27.13
C ASN A 306 20.13 2.08 27.90
N GLU A 307 20.79 1.14 27.21
CA GLU A 307 21.77 0.21 27.80
C GLU A 307 22.94 0.95 28.48
N LEU A 308 23.38 2.06 27.89
CA LEU A 308 24.47 2.87 28.43
C LEU A 308 24.03 3.82 29.56
N GLY A 309 22.73 3.89 29.87
CA GLY A 309 22.17 4.89 30.81
C GLY A 309 22.10 6.31 30.25
N GLY A 310 22.16 6.44 28.92
CA GLY A 310 22.01 7.68 28.18
C GLY A 310 20.55 8.09 27.97
N ARG A 311 20.36 9.10 27.11
CA ARG A 311 19.04 9.61 26.73
C ARG A 311 19.06 10.20 25.32
N LYS A 312 17.90 10.22 24.67
CA LYS A 312 17.65 10.95 23.41
C LYS A 312 17.85 12.46 23.58
N SER A 313 18.01 13.17 22.47
CA SER A 313 18.06 14.63 22.47
C SER A 313 16.67 15.22 22.80
N LEU A 314 16.63 16.30 23.60
CA LEU A 314 15.37 17.02 23.86
C LEU A 314 14.92 17.84 22.65
N LEU A 315 15.84 18.10 21.73
CA LEU A 315 15.60 18.91 20.54
C LEU A 315 15.13 18.07 19.35
N ASN A 316 14.90 16.76 19.53
CA ASN A 316 14.38 15.88 18.49
C ASN A 316 13.12 16.44 17.78
N PRO A 317 12.12 17.01 18.48
CA PRO A 317 10.97 17.62 17.79
C PRO A 317 11.37 18.77 16.86
N PHE A 318 12.34 19.60 17.26
CA PHE A 318 12.83 20.70 16.44
C PHE A 318 13.56 20.18 15.19
N PHE A 319 14.42 19.17 15.35
CA PHE A 319 15.13 18.56 14.23
C PHE A 319 14.20 17.83 13.26
N TYR A 320 13.21 17.09 13.76
CA TYR A 320 12.21 16.43 12.91
C TYR A 320 11.46 17.44 12.05
N TRP A 321 10.85 18.47 12.66
CA TRP A 321 10.02 19.43 11.93
C TRP A 321 10.84 20.36 11.02
N GLY A 322 12.08 20.68 11.41
CA GLY A 322 13.02 21.39 10.55
C GLY A 322 13.33 20.61 9.28
N SER A 323 13.74 19.35 9.43
CA SER A 323 14.07 18.47 8.30
C SER A 323 12.85 18.14 7.44
N PHE A 324 11.68 17.93 8.05
CA PHE A 324 10.42 17.76 7.33
C PHE A 324 10.09 18.95 6.44
N THR A 325 10.26 20.17 6.96
CA THR A 325 10.04 21.38 6.18
C THR A 325 10.99 21.47 4.99
N ILE A 326 12.28 21.16 5.21
CA ILE A 326 13.29 21.14 4.14
C ILE A 326 12.92 20.10 3.08
N GLY A 327 12.53 18.89 3.50
CA GLY A 327 12.13 17.81 2.60
C GLY A 327 10.90 18.15 1.77
N ALA A 328 9.88 18.74 2.40
CA ALA A 328 8.67 19.19 1.71
C ALA A 328 8.96 20.28 0.66
N VAL A 329 9.88 21.20 0.97
CA VAL A 329 10.31 22.22 0.00
C VAL A 329 11.08 21.56 -1.15
N ALA A 330 11.98 20.62 -0.87
CA ALA A 330 12.75 19.92 -1.90
C ALA A 330 11.86 19.11 -2.86
N GLY A 331 10.89 18.35 -2.34
CA GLY A 331 9.93 17.60 -3.14
C GLY A 331 9.03 18.51 -4.00
N GLN A 332 8.57 19.63 -3.43
CA GLN A 332 7.75 20.61 -4.16
C GLN A 332 8.48 21.26 -5.34
N ILE A 333 9.77 21.60 -5.18
CA ILE A 333 10.62 22.13 -6.26
C ILE A 333 10.72 21.12 -7.40
N GLY A 334 10.95 19.85 -7.07
CA GLY A 334 10.74 18.73 -7.99
C GLY A 334 11.60 17.51 -7.68
N ASP A 335 11.05 16.37 -8.05
CA ASP A 335 11.58 15.02 -7.87
C ASP A 335 13.09 14.85 -8.15
N LYS A 336 13.62 15.39 -9.26
CA LYS A 336 15.06 15.30 -9.59
C LYS A 336 15.94 16.03 -8.57
N TRP A 337 15.50 17.18 -8.09
CA TRP A 337 16.21 17.94 -7.06
C TRP A 337 16.10 17.24 -5.71
N SER A 338 14.92 16.68 -5.42
CA SER A 338 14.68 15.86 -4.23
C SER A 338 15.66 14.68 -4.14
N LEU A 339 15.78 13.89 -5.21
CA LEU A 339 16.70 12.75 -5.27
C LEU A 339 18.18 13.17 -5.18
N GLY A 340 18.55 14.27 -5.82
CA GLY A 340 19.91 14.83 -5.69
C GLY A 340 20.23 15.28 -4.26
N PHE A 341 19.24 15.83 -3.56
CA PHE A 341 19.37 16.22 -2.15
C PHE A 341 19.51 15.01 -1.22
N VAL A 342 18.74 13.94 -1.46
CA VAL A 342 18.88 12.66 -0.73
C VAL A 342 20.30 12.13 -0.91
N LYS A 343 20.76 11.99 -2.15
CA LYS A 343 22.12 11.50 -2.43
C LYS A 343 23.21 12.24 -1.65
N GLU A 344 23.17 13.58 -1.68
CA GLU A 344 24.16 14.40 -0.96
C GLU A 344 24.04 14.25 0.56
N THR A 345 22.81 14.08 1.07
CA THR A 345 22.57 13.81 2.48
C THR A 345 23.20 12.47 2.87
N GLU A 346 22.98 11.41 2.11
CA GLU A 346 23.58 10.08 2.31
C GLU A 346 25.11 10.12 2.27
N ASP A 347 25.68 10.81 1.28
CA ASP A 347 27.13 10.98 1.17
C ASP A 347 27.74 11.72 2.38
N GLN A 348 26.97 12.60 3.05
CA GLN A 348 27.38 13.27 4.29
C GLN A 348 27.17 12.40 5.52
N VAL A 349 26.08 11.63 5.60
CA VAL A 349 25.82 10.69 6.71
C VAL A 349 26.91 9.62 6.75
N ILE A 350 27.32 9.06 5.60
CA ILE A 350 28.40 8.07 5.53
C ILE A 350 29.70 8.63 6.11
N LYS A 351 30.08 9.86 5.72
CA LYS A 351 31.28 10.53 6.27
C LYS A 351 31.16 10.76 7.77
N HIS A 352 29.98 11.16 8.24
CA HIS A 352 29.70 11.38 9.64
C HIS A 352 29.82 10.08 10.47
N LEU A 353 29.25 8.98 9.97
CA LEU A 353 29.34 7.66 10.59
C LEU A 353 30.79 7.15 10.61
N GLU A 354 31.56 7.35 9.54
CA GLU A 354 33.00 7.04 9.51
C GLU A 354 33.78 7.81 10.59
N GLU A 355 33.51 9.12 10.75
CA GLU A 355 34.13 9.91 11.80
C GLU A 355 33.79 9.36 13.19
N HIS A 356 32.53 9.02 13.42
CA HIS A 356 32.07 8.46 14.70
C HIS A 356 32.68 7.09 15.00
N ILE A 357 32.73 6.19 14.00
CA ILE A 357 33.38 4.87 14.13
C ILE A 357 34.85 5.03 14.53
N ASN A 358 35.58 5.96 13.89
CA ASN A 358 36.99 6.22 14.18
C ASN A 358 37.24 6.82 15.57
N ARG A 359 36.20 7.37 16.22
CA ARG A 359 36.27 7.95 17.57
C ARG A 359 35.84 6.97 18.66
N LEU A 360 35.25 5.83 18.31
CA LEU A 360 34.85 4.82 19.28
C LEU A 360 36.07 4.15 19.94
N PRO A 361 36.00 3.78 21.22
CA PRO A 361 37.00 2.90 21.83
C PRO A 361 37.08 1.57 21.06
N ALA A 362 38.29 1.04 20.87
CA ALA A 362 38.50 -0.18 20.07
C ALA A 362 37.74 -1.42 20.62
N HIS A 363 37.42 -1.44 21.92
CA HIS A 363 36.66 -2.49 22.59
C HIS A 363 35.14 -2.26 22.61
N ALA A 364 34.63 -1.14 22.09
CA ALA A 364 33.21 -0.82 22.00
C ALA A 364 32.52 -1.53 20.81
N LEU A 365 32.61 -2.86 20.79
CA LEU A 365 32.14 -3.69 19.68
C LEU A 365 30.64 -3.55 19.37
N PRO A 366 29.73 -3.47 20.36
CA PRO A 366 28.30 -3.27 20.08
C PRO A 366 28.02 -1.96 19.33
N ASP A 367 28.68 -0.88 19.72
CA ASP A 367 28.52 0.45 19.11
C ASP A 367 29.05 0.46 17.68
N MET A 368 30.20 -0.18 17.47
CA MET A 368 30.79 -0.34 16.14
C MET A 368 29.90 -1.15 15.20
N ALA A 369 29.29 -2.24 15.70
CA ALA A 369 28.37 -3.06 14.91
C ALA A 369 27.14 -2.26 14.43
N ILE A 370 26.56 -1.43 15.31
CA ILE A 370 25.42 -0.56 14.96
C ILE A 370 25.85 0.44 13.88
N LEU A 371 26.90 1.23 14.11
CA LEU A 371 27.28 2.30 13.18
C LEU A 371 27.79 1.76 11.83
N GLN A 372 28.47 0.62 11.84
CA GLN A 372 28.92 -0.03 10.61
C GLN A 372 27.72 -0.50 9.79
N LYS A 373 26.70 -1.07 10.44
CA LYS A 373 25.50 -1.54 9.74
C LYS A 373 24.69 -0.36 9.19
N MET A 374 24.53 0.70 9.96
CA MET A 374 23.89 1.94 9.49
C MET A 374 24.61 2.46 8.24
N LYS A 375 25.94 2.61 8.30
CA LYS A 375 26.75 3.08 7.16
C LYS A 375 26.56 2.24 5.88
N GLU A 376 26.46 0.93 6.01
CA GLU A 376 26.20 0.03 4.89
C GLU A 376 24.80 0.26 4.28
N ASP A 377 23.80 0.47 5.12
CA ASP A 377 22.43 0.75 4.70
C ASP A 377 22.35 2.13 3.99
N GLU A 378 23.01 3.17 4.51
CA GLU A 378 23.05 4.51 3.89
C GLU A 378 23.74 4.53 2.53
N ALA A 379 24.81 3.76 2.38
CA ALA A 379 25.46 3.57 1.08
C ALA A 379 24.50 2.93 0.05
N HIS A 380 23.60 2.06 0.51
CA HIS A 380 22.56 1.49 -0.33
C HIS A 380 21.51 2.53 -0.71
N HIS A 381 20.99 3.30 0.25
CA HIS A 381 20.02 4.38 0.03
C HIS A 381 20.52 5.39 -1.02
N GLY A 382 21.76 5.87 -0.88
CA GLY A 382 22.37 6.82 -1.81
C GLY A 382 22.54 6.28 -3.23
N HIS A 383 22.69 4.96 -3.40
CA HIS A 383 22.76 4.32 -4.72
C HIS A 383 21.39 4.19 -5.38
N VAL A 384 20.35 3.83 -4.61
CA VAL A 384 18.98 3.72 -5.12
C VAL A 384 18.42 5.08 -5.51
N ALA A 385 18.85 6.18 -4.87
CA ALA A 385 18.42 7.54 -5.21
C ALA A 385 18.85 8.04 -6.60
N VAL A 386 19.84 7.40 -7.25
CA VAL A 386 20.39 7.81 -8.56
C VAL A 386 20.03 6.89 -9.72
N GLN A 387 19.29 5.81 -9.47
CA GLN A 387 18.71 4.95 -10.51
C GLN A 387 17.35 5.49 -10.94
#